data_AF-A0A0R3QJV9-F1
#
_entry.id   AF-A0A0R3QJV9-F1
#
_cell.length_a   1.000
_cell.length_b   1.000
_cell.length_c   1.000
_cell.angle_alpha   90.00
_cell.angle_beta   90.00
_cell.angle_gamma   90.00
#
_symmetry.space_group_name_H-M   'P 1'
#
loop_
_entity.id
_entity.type
_entity.pdbx_description
1 polymer ?
#
loop_
_entity_poly.entity_id
_entity_poly.type
_entity_poly.pdbx_seq_one_letter_code
_entity_poly.pdbx_strand_id
1 'polypeptide(L)'
;MITSGLRLRKGDIRIAYDGYLCPGAGVSSDNWVSSRVHMSMMGPFGSMHKKTVELLITKVADYGLPSPANNADLQSGKELEDFEVLDSNLSADLLYSYLSDLYIAEKENISSGIIEENAEIGLLHICKESIDLVKERYDKCIELVDKLRSNYEIVTERTSSLHNACDRMMAHQTQIAAGAEQICANLYYYTQYDSIMKKLSTGKFSITGQVFTQILSTIDECLRFLNNHIHYKDSRIYITKYEQCLSKAMTVIRMGVMADLEASHNAVKDRHIKLYVETRQSGYTDDDTFALLYGVFAAKANSIRSALNVAEQHFRDITEFQLMTADCQQAYFKIRYQMLEPVIKNTIEELKRTHESSSCALTRNGCAFLLRLCDDEFRLYKQFFTVRDDDDNGSRPATVSIPSNPHASISTSFNLETTSFDDFIESLCRVLYDILRPIVIHNPHLETLTELCTILKVEMIEERCGLMQSVMSVKRLAGYTNAGTSLPFYTDEYMNPRNGFVRVMTELLGDIAERIVYRTSLYAQSDIAEFIPSSGDLAYPEKLEMMRKIEKEHTLEKILFFLDDINATSSTSAVNLYCLWYPTVRRTVLSLSKLFKCLEPLVFQSIAHELLTACCQSLEDAAEQIRNSAA
;
A
#
# COMPACT_ATOMS: atom_id res chain seq x y z
N MET A 1 -28.61 -41.35 -25.71
CA MET A 1 -27.40 -41.92 -26.35
C MET A 1 -26.41 -42.28 -25.26
N ILE A 2 -25.79 -43.44 -25.42
CA ILE A 2 -25.11 -44.25 -24.41
C ILE A 2 -23.93 -43.50 -23.77
N THR A 3 -23.96 -43.45 -22.44
CA THR A 3 -22.87 -43.06 -21.55
C THR A 3 -21.88 -44.22 -21.43
N SER A 4 -20.59 -43.95 -21.59
CA SER A 4 -19.53 -44.80 -21.04
C SER A 4 -18.43 -43.90 -20.49
N GLY A 5 -18.37 -43.86 -19.15
CA GLY A 5 -17.34 -43.16 -18.41
C GLY A 5 -16.12 -44.05 -18.21
N LEU A 6 -14.96 -43.42 -18.18
CA LEU A 6 -13.75 -43.96 -17.57
C LEU A 6 -13.20 -42.92 -16.60
N ARG A 7 -13.60 -43.10 -15.33
CA ARG A 7 -12.92 -42.55 -14.16
C ARG A 7 -11.60 -43.31 -13.99
N LEU A 8 -10.48 -42.62 -14.04
CA LEU A 8 -9.22 -43.12 -13.48
C LEU A 8 -9.02 -42.46 -12.11
N ARG A 9 -8.93 -43.30 -11.06
CA ARG A 9 -8.65 -42.89 -9.68
C ARG A 9 -7.15 -42.58 -9.51
N LYS A 10 -6.89 -41.53 -8.73
CA LYS A 10 -5.64 -41.19 -8.04
C LYS A 10 -5.04 -42.38 -7.29
N GLY A 11 -3.72 -42.53 -7.36
CA GLY A 11 -2.92 -43.37 -6.47
C GLY A 11 -1.46 -43.47 -6.92
N ASP A 12 -0.63 -42.66 -6.27
CA ASP A 12 0.80 -42.88 -5.96
C ASP A 12 1.80 -43.14 -7.09
N ILE A 13 2.40 -42.06 -7.59
CA ILE A 13 3.80 -42.08 -8.05
C ILE A 13 4.52 -40.87 -7.46
N ARG A 14 5.18 -41.08 -6.31
CA ARG A 14 6.27 -40.21 -5.84
C ARG A 14 7.51 -40.59 -6.63
N ILE A 15 7.99 -39.70 -7.50
CA ILE A 15 9.35 -39.78 -8.03
C ILE A 15 10.15 -38.68 -7.32
N ALA A 16 11.11 -39.12 -6.52
CA ALA A 16 12.11 -38.27 -5.90
C ALA A 16 13.04 -37.73 -7.01
N TYR A 17 13.19 -36.41 -7.04
CA TYR A 17 14.26 -35.74 -7.76
C TYR A 17 15.53 -35.87 -6.94
N ASP A 18 16.57 -36.48 -7.49
CA ASP A 18 17.94 -36.33 -6.98
C ASP A 18 18.79 -35.77 -8.12
N GLY A 19 19.28 -34.55 -7.90
CA GLY A 19 20.03 -33.77 -8.89
C GLY A 19 21.50 -34.14 -8.85
N TYR A 20 22.09 -34.35 -10.03
CA TYR A 20 23.54 -34.43 -10.17
C TYR A 20 24.04 -33.26 -11.02
N LEU A 21 24.72 -32.33 -10.35
CA LEU A 21 25.68 -31.42 -10.96
C LEU A 21 26.95 -32.20 -11.36
N CYS A 22 27.52 -31.81 -12.49
CA CYS A 22 28.78 -32.30 -13.06
C CYS A 22 30.03 -31.75 -12.33
N PRO A 23 31.22 -32.36 -12.56
CA PRO A 23 32.25 -32.59 -11.55
C PRO A 23 33.46 -31.65 -11.60
N GLY A 24 34.14 -31.53 -10.45
CA GLY A 24 35.50 -30.98 -10.32
C GLY A 24 36.56 -32.09 -10.29
N ALA A 25 37.70 -31.81 -10.92
CA ALA A 25 38.83 -32.70 -11.13
C ALA A 25 39.58 -33.12 -9.83
N GLY A 26 40.22 -34.29 -9.88
CA GLY A 26 41.18 -34.74 -8.88
C GLY A 26 41.72 -36.14 -9.20
N VAL A 27 42.96 -36.20 -9.68
CA VAL A 27 43.73 -37.41 -9.97
C VAL A 27 44.20 -38.05 -8.66
N SER A 28 44.07 -39.38 -8.52
CA SER A 28 45.12 -40.22 -7.92
C SER A 28 44.91 -41.70 -8.27
N SER A 29 46.02 -42.36 -8.56
CA SER A 29 46.17 -43.78 -8.86
C SER A 29 46.00 -44.68 -7.63
N ASP A 30 45.84 -45.97 -7.93
CA ASP A 30 46.07 -47.15 -7.07
C ASP A 30 44.97 -47.56 -6.09
N ASN A 31 44.16 -48.55 -6.51
CA ASN A 31 44.22 -49.90 -5.92
C ASN A 31 43.11 -50.81 -6.48
N TRP A 32 43.54 -51.85 -7.21
CA TRP A 32 42.75 -53.02 -7.54
C TRP A 32 42.63 -53.94 -6.31
N VAL A 33 41.51 -53.92 -5.59
CA VAL A 33 41.04 -55.10 -4.83
C VAL A 33 39.51 -55.16 -4.82
N SER A 34 38.99 -56.11 -5.60
CA SER A 34 37.79 -56.91 -5.37
C SER A 34 36.78 -56.40 -4.32
N SER A 35 35.64 -55.86 -4.77
CA SER A 35 34.41 -55.85 -3.98
C SER A 35 33.18 -56.05 -4.85
N ARG A 36 32.53 -57.16 -4.56
CA ARG A 36 31.32 -57.74 -5.14
C ARG A 36 30.13 -56.84 -4.78
N VAL A 37 29.66 -56.02 -5.71
CA VAL A 37 28.41 -55.24 -5.56
C VAL A 37 27.36 -55.78 -6.51
N HIS A 38 26.21 -56.11 -5.91
CA HIS A 38 24.98 -56.62 -6.51
C HIS A 38 24.57 -55.85 -7.78
N MET A 39 24.62 -56.51 -8.94
CA MET A 39 24.01 -56.06 -10.19
C MET A 39 22.48 -56.21 -10.12
N SER A 40 21.79 -55.21 -9.61
CA SER A 40 20.33 -55.05 -9.77
C SER A 40 20.00 -53.63 -10.24
N MET A 41 20.30 -53.36 -11.51
CA MET A 41 19.62 -52.41 -12.40
C MET A 41 20.35 -52.42 -13.75
N MET A 42 20.30 -53.55 -14.46
CA MET A 42 20.53 -53.52 -15.90
C MET A 42 19.21 -53.05 -16.53
N GLY A 43 19.22 -51.88 -17.18
CA GLY A 43 18.06 -51.40 -17.94
C GLY A 43 17.62 -52.41 -19.02
N PRO A 44 16.45 -52.21 -19.67
CA PRO A 44 15.92 -53.13 -20.68
C PRO A 44 16.95 -53.48 -21.77
N PHE A 45 17.81 -52.51 -22.11
CA PHE A 45 18.93 -52.68 -23.01
C PHE A 45 19.99 -53.66 -22.50
N GLY A 46 20.37 -53.58 -21.22
CA GLY A 46 21.32 -54.51 -20.59
C GLY A 46 20.77 -55.93 -20.53
N SER A 47 19.47 -56.09 -20.25
CA SER A 47 18.82 -57.40 -20.25
C SER A 47 18.71 -58.01 -21.65
N MET A 48 18.43 -57.21 -22.68
CA MET A 48 18.40 -57.70 -24.07
C MET A 48 19.80 -58.04 -24.57
N HIS A 49 20.77 -57.17 -24.33
CA HIS A 49 22.18 -57.40 -24.68
C HIS A 49 22.71 -58.68 -24.02
N LYS A 50 22.44 -58.87 -22.73
CA LYS A 50 22.79 -60.10 -22.00
C LYS A 50 22.13 -61.34 -22.62
N LYS A 51 20.86 -61.26 -23.01
CA LYS A 51 20.13 -62.37 -23.63
C LYS A 51 20.63 -62.69 -25.04
N THR A 52 21.05 -61.69 -25.80
CA THR A 52 21.72 -61.86 -27.10
C THR A 52 23.09 -62.52 -26.92
N VAL A 53 23.86 -62.11 -25.92
CA VAL A 53 25.16 -62.73 -25.59
C VAL A 53 24.97 -64.17 -25.10
N GLU A 54 23.97 -64.46 -24.27
CA GLU A 54 23.63 -65.83 -23.83
C GLU A 54 23.25 -66.75 -25.00
N LEU A 55 22.47 -66.25 -25.97
CA LEU A 55 22.11 -66.98 -27.19
C LEU A 55 23.32 -67.24 -28.10
N LEU A 56 24.29 -66.31 -28.12
CA LEU A 56 25.55 -66.49 -28.85
C LEU A 56 26.45 -67.53 -28.18
N ILE A 57 26.56 -67.52 -26.85
CA ILE A 57 27.34 -68.49 -26.09
C ILE A 57 26.77 -69.91 -26.26
N THR A 58 25.45 -70.07 -26.21
CA THR A 58 24.81 -71.39 -26.42
C THR A 58 25.04 -71.91 -27.83
N LYS A 59 25.03 -71.04 -28.85
CA LYS A 59 25.34 -71.41 -30.24
C LYS A 59 26.80 -71.76 -30.47
N VAL A 60 27.74 -71.18 -29.70
CA VAL A 60 29.18 -71.48 -29.78
C VAL A 60 29.52 -72.84 -29.14
N ALA A 61 28.77 -73.27 -28.12
CA ALA A 61 28.97 -74.55 -27.45
C ALA A 61 28.77 -75.77 -28.37
N ASP A 62 27.89 -75.66 -29.37
CA ASP A 62 27.64 -76.74 -30.36
C ASP A 62 28.80 -76.95 -31.37
N TYR A 63 29.82 -76.08 -31.36
CA TYR A 63 30.95 -76.12 -32.30
C TYR A 63 32.33 -76.32 -31.63
N GLY A 64 32.37 -76.72 -30.36
CA GLY A 64 33.63 -77.01 -29.67
C GLY A 64 34.42 -78.18 -30.28
N LEU A 65 35.74 -78.00 -30.45
CA LEU A 65 36.70 -79.07 -30.75
C LEU A 65 36.59 -80.22 -29.72
N PRO A 66 36.69 -81.50 -30.11
CA PRO A 66 36.82 -82.57 -29.13
C PRO A 66 38.13 -82.42 -28.35
N SER A 67 38.02 -82.44 -27.03
CA SER A 67 39.16 -82.58 -26.09
C SER A 67 39.91 -83.89 -26.39
N PRO A 68 41.26 -83.92 -26.37
CA PRO A 68 42.03 -85.14 -26.52
C PRO A 68 41.95 -85.95 -25.23
N ALA A 69 40.83 -86.62 -25.01
CA ALA A 69 40.64 -87.57 -23.93
C ALA A 69 40.08 -88.86 -24.52
N ASN A 70 40.98 -89.69 -25.05
CA ASN A 70 40.96 -91.16 -24.95
C ASN A 70 42.08 -91.71 -25.83
N ASN A 71 43.30 -91.74 -25.28
CA ASN A 71 44.33 -92.73 -25.62
C ASN A 71 45.27 -92.81 -24.42
N ALA A 72 44.79 -93.47 -23.37
CA ALA A 72 45.60 -93.97 -22.28
C ALA A 72 45.45 -95.50 -22.28
N ASP A 73 46.27 -96.15 -23.11
CA ASP A 73 46.86 -97.46 -22.84
C ASP A 73 48.06 -97.63 -23.79
N LEU A 74 49.21 -97.08 -23.39
CA LEU A 74 50.48 -97.81 -23.32
C LEU A 74 51.53 -96.92 -22.65
N GLN A 75 52.00 -97.39 -21.49
CA GLN A 75 53.04 -96.79 -20.68
C GLN A 75 54.40 -96.85 -21.38
N SER A 76 55.19 -95.79 -21.27
CA SER A 76 56.41 -95.73 -20.43
C SER A 76 57.42 -94.75 -21.03
N GLY A 77 57.97 -93.92 -20.15
CA GLY A 77 58.58 -92.64 -20.51
C GLY A 77 60.00 -92.70 -21.04
N LYS A 78 60.40 -91.57 -21.62
CA LYS A 78 61.65 -90.88 -21.32
C LYS A 78 61.62 -89.47 -21.89
N GLU A 79 62.41 -88.63 -21.23
CA GLU A 79 62.56 -87.18 -21.37
C GLU A 79 62.65 -86.69 -22.82
N LEU A 80 62.04 -85.53 -23.09
CA LEU A 80 62.41 -84.65 -24.20
C LEU A 80 63.01 -83.38 -23.58
N GLU A 81 64.32 -83.45 -23.37
CA GLU A 81 65.21 -82.29 -23.42
C GLU A 81 65.19 -81.71 -24.85
N ASP A 82 65.50 -80.42 -24.90
CA ASP A 82 65.56 -79.53 -26.05
C ASP A 82 66.06 -80.16 -27.36
N PHE A 83 65.38 -79.85 -28.46
CA PHE A 83 66.09 -79.65 -29.72
C PHE A 83 65.64 -78.36 -30.40
N GLU A 84 66.64 -77.54 -30.65
CA GLU A 84 66.62 -76.19 -31.14
C GLU A 84 65.96 -76.04 -32.50
N VAL A 85 65.43 -74.83 -32.69
CA VAL A 85 65.11 -74.19 -33.96
C VAL A 85 66.21 -74.45 -35.00
N LEU A 86 65.89 -75.17 -36.08
CA LEU A 86 66.60 -75.01 -37.35
C LEU A 86 65.75 -74.16 -38.31
N ASP A 87 66.13 -72.89 -38.28
CA ASP A 87 66.18 -71.87 -39.32
C ASP A 87 65.44 -72.13 -40.66
N SER A 88 64.49 -71.21 -40.89
CA SER A 88 64.21 -70.52 -42.15
C SER A 88 65.28 -70.63 -43.25
N ASN A 89 65.14 -71.65 -44.12
CA ASN A 89 65.40 -71.57 -45.57
C ASN A 89 65.25 -72.94 -46.25
N LEU A 90 64.21 -73.71 -45.89
CA LEU A 90 63.73 -74.73 -46.81
C LEU A 90 63.02 -74.00 -47.94
N SER A 91 63.80 -73.51 -48.91
CA SER A 91 63.26 -72.80 -50.07
C SER A 91 62.09 -73.61 -50.62
N ALA A 92 60.99 -72.94 -50.99
CA ALA A 92 59.89 -73.62 -51.66
C ALA A 92 60.41 -74.43 -52.86
N ASP A 93 61.54 -73.99 -53.45
CA ASP A 93 62.30 -74.71 -54.47
C ASP A 93 62.99 -76.00 -53.99
N LEU A 94 63.49 -76.09 -52.74
CA LEU A 94 64.05 -77.33 -52.17
C LEU A 94 62.94 -78.31 -51.79
N LEU A 95 61.81 -77.82 -51.28
CA LEU A 95 60.62 -78.65 -51.04
C LEU A 95 60.02 -79.14 -52.37
N TYR A 96 60.00 -78.28 -53.40
CA TYR A 96 59.55 -78.62 -54.75
C TYR A 96 60.54 -79.52 -55.49
N SER A 97 61.85 -79.36 -55.29
CA SER A 97 62.89 -80.29 -55.75
C SER A 97 62.69 -81.65 -55.11
N TYR A 98 62.54 -81.71 -53.79
CA TYR A 98 62.35 -82.96 -53.06
C TYR A 98 61.05 -83.67 -53.46
N LEU A 99 59.96 -82.93 -53.68
CA LEU A 99 58.69 -83.46 -54.19
C LEU A 99 58.77 -83.88 -55.67
N SER A 100 59.56 -83.17 -56.50
CA SER A 100 59.81 -83.54 -57.90
C SER A 100 60.72 -84.76 -58.03
N ASP A 101 61.73 -84.87 -57.18
CA ASP A 101 62.65 -86.02 -57.12
C ASP A 101 61.90 -87.27 -56.66
N LEU A 102 60.97 -87.13 -55.70
CA LEU A 102 60.02 -88.19 -55.32
C LEU A 102 59.10 -88.61 -56.47
N TYR A 103 58.59 -87.66 -57.27
CA TYR A 103 57.75 -87.95 -58.44
C TYR A 103 58.51 -88.60 -59.60
N ILE A 104 59.79 -88.25 -59.81
CA ILE A 104 60.65 -88.91 -60.81
C ILE A 104 61.01 -90.32 -60.35
N ALA A 105 61.35 -90.51 -59.07
CA ALA A 105 61.57 -91.83 -58.47
C ALA A 105 60.31 -92.72 -58.56
N GLU A 106 59.12 -92.13 -58.46
CA GLU A 106 57.83 -92.79 -58.66
C GLU A 106 57.61 -93.22 -60.13
N LYS A 107 57.97 -92.39 -61.12
CA LYS A 107 57.89 -92.77 -62.55
C LYS A 107 58.83 -93.90 -62.92
N GLU A 108 60.04 -93.94 -62.34
CA GLU A 108 60.98 -95.06 -62.51
C GLU A 108 60.48 -96.32 -61.77
N ASN A 109 59.96 -96.19 -60.54
CA ASN A 109 59.42 -97.32 -59.76
C ASN A 109 58.14 -97.94 -60.37
N ILE A 110 57.29 -97.16 -61.03
CA ILE A 110 56.12 -97.65 -61.79
C ILE A 110 56.55 -98.46 -63.03
N SER A 111 57.72 -98.17 -63.61
CA SER A 111 58.25 -98.90 -64.79
C SER A 111 58.94 -100.24 -64.44
N SER A 112 59.35 -100.44 -63.19
CA SER A 112 60.01 -101.64 -62.68
C SER A 112 59.12 -102.60 -61.87
N GLY A 113 57.82 -102.33 -61.75
CA GLY A 113 56.84 -103.30 -61.26
C GLY A 113 57.00 -103.71 -59.79
N ILE A 114 57.45 -102.80 -58.92
CA ILE A 114 57.45 -102.97 -57.46
C ILE A 114 56.51 -101.93 -56.87
N ILE A 115 55.39 -102.39 -56.31
CA ILE A 115 54.41 -101.56 -55.58
C ILE A 115 54.70 -101.75 -54.10
N GLU A 116 55.31 -100.76 -53.45
CA GLU A 116 55.15 -100.54 -52.02
C GLU A 116 54.70 -99.09 -51.81
N GLU A 117 53.49 -98.91 -51.25
CA GLU A 117 52.89 -97.61 -50.92
C GLU A 117 53.77 -96.88 -49.91
N ASN A 118 54.34 -95.76 -50.33
CA ASN A 118 55.23 -94.97 -49.48
C ASN A 118 54.42 -94.27 -48.38
N ALA A 119 54.54 -94.75 -47.12
CA ALA A 119 53.72 -94.35 -45.98
C ALA A 119 53.73 -92.84 -45.68
N GLU A 120 54.80 -92.15 -46.08
CA GLU A 120 54.98 -90.70 -45.94
C GLU A 120 54.03 -89.90 -46.85
N ILE A 121 53.69 -90.43 -48.04
CA ILE A 121 52.73 -89.82 -48.99
C ILE A 121 51.30 -89.94 -48.44
N GLY A 122 50.98 -91.06 -47.79
CA GLY A 122 49.69 -91.25 -47.11
C GLY A 122 49.46 -90.25 -45.98
N LEU A 123 50.49 -89.99 -45.16
CA LEU A 123 50.44 -88.99 -44.09
C LEU A 123 50.29 -87.55 -44.62
N LEU A 124 50.96 -87.22 -45.72
CA LEU A 124 50.82 -85.92 -46.40
C LEU A 124 49.41 -85.71 -46.97
N HIS A 125 48.80 -86.75 -47.55
CA HIS A 125 47.41 -86.71 -48.02
C HIS A 125 46.41 -86.48 -46.88
N ILE A 126 46.58 -87.18 -45.76
CA ILE A 126 45.74 -87.01 -44.56
C ILE A 126 45.91 -85.60 -43.97
N CYS A 127 47.13 -85.07 -43.95
CA CYS A 127 47.42 -83.72 -43.46
C CYS A 127 46.79 -82.64 -44.36
N LYS A 128 46.88 -82.81 -45.69
CA LYS A 128 46.24 -81.92 -46.67
C LYS A 128 44.71 -81.93 -46.52
N GLU A 129 44.11 -83.11 -46.43
CA GLU A 129 42.66 -83.25 -46.24
C GLU A 129 42.19 -82.61 -44.91
N SER A 130 43.01 -82.71 -43.85
CA SER A 130 42.76 -82.04 -42.58
C SER A 130 42.87 -80.51 -42.67
N ILE A 131 43.86 -79.98 -43.38
CA ILE A 131 44.03 -78.53 -43.60
C ILE A 131 42.90 -77.97 -44.47
N ASP A 132 42.49 -78.70 -45.51
CA ASP A 132 41.37 -78.30 -46.38
C ASP A 132 40.05 -78.27 -45.59
N LEU A 133 39.82 -79.24 -44.70
CA LEU A 133 38.65 -79.24 -43.80
C LEU A 133 38.69 -78.08 -42.78
N VAL A 134 39.86 -77.76 -42.24
CA VAL A 134 40.02 -76.62 -41.32
C VAL A 134 39.80 -75.30 -42.06
N LYS A 135 40.28 -75.19 -43.29
CA LYS A 135 40.05 -74.02 -44.16
C LYS A 135 38.56 -73.85 -44.48
N GLU A 136 37.86 -74.91 -44.86
CA GLU A 136 36.41 -74.86 -45.08
C GLU A 136 35.68 -74.39 -43.82
N ARG A 137 36.04 -74.92 -42.64
CA ARG A 137 35.44 -74.49 -41.36
C ARG A 137 35.77 -73.04 -41.01
N TYR A 138 36.98 -72.58 -41.32
CA TYR A 138 37.40 -71.19 -41.11
C TYR A 138 36.61 -70.23 -42.01
N ASP A 139 36.47 -70.55 -43.30
CA ASP A 139 35.68 -69.76 -44.25
C ASP A 139 34.20 -69.69 -43.83
N LYS A 140 33.63 -70.81 -43.37
CA LYS A 140 32.27 -70.87 -42.81
C LYS A 140 32.11 -70.06 -41.53
N CYS A 141 33.16 -70.00 -40.69
CA CYS A 141 33.18 -69.20 -39.48
C CYS A 141 33.22 -67.71 -39.79
N ILE A 142 34.04 -67.29 -40.77
CA ILE A 142 34.06 -65.91 -41.26
C ILE A 142 32.68 -65.50 -41.78
N GLU A 143 32.06 -66.33 -42.62
CA GLU A 143 30.73 -66.04 -43.17
C GLU A 143 29.67 -65.87 -42.06
N LEU A 144 29.72 -66.70 -41.02
CA LEU A 144 28.83 -66.59 -39.87
C LEU A 144 29.08 -65.33 -39.03
N VAL A 145 30.35 -64.96 -38.81
CA VAL A 145 30.71 -63.73 -38.08
C VAL A 145 30.27 -62.50 -38.85
N ASP A 146 30.43 -62.48 -40.18
CA ASP A 146 29.97 -61.40 -41.04
C ASP A 146 28.44 -61.27 -41.02
N LYS A 147 27.74 -62.39 -41.09
CA LYS A 147 26.28 -62.43 -40.98
C LYS A 147 25.80 -61.97 -39.61
N LEU A 148 26.52 -62.34 -38.54
CA LEU A 148 26.21 -61.90 -37.20
C LEU A 148 26.45 -60.40 -37.02
N ARG A 149 27.56 -59.88 -37.53
CA ARG A 149 27.90 -58.44 -37.52
C ARG A 149 26.83 -57.63 -38.24
N SER A 150 26.44 -58.04 -39.45
CA SER A 150 25.37 -57.39 -40.20
C SER A 150 24.04 -57.41 -39.45
N ASN A 151 23.66 -58.56 -38.86
CA ASN A 151 22.45 -58.64 -38.04
C ASN A 151 22.52 -57.74 -36.80
N TYR A 152 23.68 -57.64 -36.15
CA TYR A 152 23.88 -56.77 -34.98
C TYR A 152 23.78 -55.29 -35.34
N GLU A 153 24.35 -54.87 -36.47
CA GLU A 153 24.21 -53.50 -36.98
C GLU A 153 22.74 -53.15 -37.25
N ILE A 154 22.00 -54.04 -37.92
CA ILE A 154 20.56 -53.84 -38.20
C ILE A 154 19.76 -53.72 -36.91
N VAL A 155 20.02 -54.59 -35.92
CA VAL A 155 19.33 -54.54 -34.63
C VAL A 155 19.69 -53.26 -33.87
N THR A 156 20.96 -52.83 -33.91
CA THR A 156 21.42 -51.61 -33.24
C THR A 156 20.81 -50.37 -33.86
N GLU A 157 20.77 -50.28 -35.19
CA GLU A 157 20.14 -49.18 -35.92
C GLU A 157 18.64 -49.10 -35.61
N ARG A 158 17.92 -50.23 -35.67
CA ARG A 158 16.50 -50.28 -35.31
C ARG A 158 16.26 -49.90 -33.84
N THR A 159 17.09 -50.38 -32.92
CA THR A 159 16.94 -50.10 -31.48
C THR A 159 17.22 -48.62 -31.18
N SER A 160 18.25 -48.03 -31.79
CA SER A 160 18.56 -46.60 -31.67
C SER A 160 17.45 -45.73 -32.27
N SER A 161 16.96 -46.09 -33.46
CA SER A 161 15.82 -45.41 -34.10
C SER A 161 14.56 -45.44 -33.22
N LEU A 162 14.24 -46.60 -32.64
CA LEU A 162 13.13 -46.75 -31.70
C LEU A 162 13.34 -45.92 -30.43
N HIS A 163 14.54 -45.96 -29.84
CA HIS A 163 14.86 -45.17 -28.65
C HIS A 163 14.69 -43.66 -28.91
N ASN A 164 15.26 -43.16 -30.01
CA ASN A 164 15.09 -41.76 -30.43
C ASN A 164 13.62 -41.40 -30.67
N ALA A 165 12.82 -42.32 -31.22
CA ALA A 165 11.39 -42.12 -31.40
C ALA A 165 10.64 -42.05 -30.06
N CYS A 166 10.98 -42.93 -29.11
CA CYS A 166 10.45 -42.90 -27.75
C CYS A 166 10.81 -41.60 -27.01
N ASP A 167 12.06 -41.14 -27.12
CA ASP A 167 12.50 -39.90 -26.48
C ASP A 167 11.77 -38.67 -27.04
N ARG A 168 11.63 -38.59 -28.37
CA ARG A 168 10.81 -37.54 -29.00
C ARG A 168 9.35 -37.61 -28.55
N MET A 169 8.79 -38.82 -28.44
CA MET A 169 7.41 -39.02 -27.99
C MET A 169 7.23 -38.62 -26.53
N MET A 170 8.18 -38.95 -25.65
CA MET A 170 8.17 -38.50 -24.26
C MET A 170 8.25 -36.98 -24.17
N ALA A 171 9.16 -36.34 -24.90
CA ALA A 171 9.26 -34.88 -24.93
C ALA A 171 7.95 -34.22 -25.38
N HIS A 172 7.32 -34.75 -26.44
CA HIS A 172 6.03 -34.27 -26.92
C HIS A 172 4.91 -34.49 -25.90
N GLN A 173 4.89 -35.63 -25.21
CA GLN A 173 3.94 -35.90 -24.13
C GLN A 173 4.10 -34.91 -22.98
N THR A 174 5.33 -34.61 -22.56
CA THR A 174 5.62 -33.61 -21.53
C THR A 174 5.16 -32.22 -21.96
N GLN A 175 5.40 -31.84 -23.21
CA GLN A 175 4.96 -30.55 -23.75
C GLN A 175 3.42 -30.43 -23.80
N ILE A 176 2.71 -31.48 -24.23
CA ILE A 176 1.25 -31.51 -24.21
C ILE A 176 0.73 -31.42 -22.78
N ALA A 177 1.33 -32.16 -21.84
CA ALA A 177 0.94 -32.12 -20.43
C ALA A 177 1.10 -30.71 -19.84
N ALA A 178 2.25 -30.06 -20.08
CA ALA A 178 2.49 -28.67 -19.66
C ALA A 178 1.48 -27.70 -20.31
N GLY A 179 1.16 -27.89 -21.58
CA GLY A 179 0.13 -27.11 -22.27
C GLY A 179 -1.26 -27.30 -21.66
N ALA A 180 -1.64 -28.52 -21.31
CA ALA A 180 -2.90 -28.82 -20.64
C ALA A 180 -2.98 -28.16 -19.25
N GLU A 181 -1.90 -28.22 -18.47
CA GLU A 181 -1.81 -27.54 -17.17
C GLU A 181 -1.93 -26.02 -17.30
N GLN A 182 -1.28 -25.43 -18.30
CA GLN A 182 -1.40 -23.99 -18.56
C GLN A 182 -2.82 -23.59 -18.95
N ILE A 183 -3.51 -24.40 -19.76
CA ILE A 183 -4.92 -24.18 -20.11
C ILE A 183 -5.78 -24.27 -18.84
N CYS A 184 -5.56 -25.26 -17.98
CA CYS A 184 -6.28 -25.38 -16.71
C CYS A 184 -6.04 -24.17 -15.80
N ALA A 185 -4.79 -23.70 -15.69
CA ALA A 185 -4.43 -22.52 -14.91
C ALA A 185 -5.09 -21.25 -15.47
N ASN A 186 -5.12 -21.07 -16.79
CA ASN A 186 -5.78 -19.92 -17.41
C ASN A 186 -7.31 -19.99 -17.26
N LEU A 187 -7.90 -21.19 -17.33
CA LEU A 187 -9.34 -21.39 -17.21
C LEU A 187 -9.87 -21.06 -15.80
N TYR A 188 -9.01 -21.15 -14.77
CA TYR A 188 -9.34 -20.75 -13.41
C TYR A 188 -9.96 -19.35 -13.37
N TYR A 189 -9.35 -18.36 -14.03
CA TYR A 189 -9.80 -16.97 -14.04
C TYR A 189 -11.16 -16.76 -14.71
N TYR A 190 -11.59 -17.69 -15.57
CA TYR A 190 -12.90 -17.63 -16.25
C TYR A 190 -14.01 -18.41 -15.53
N THR A 191 -13.66 -19.20 -14.51
CA THR A 191 -14.62 -20.05 -13.77
C THR A 191 -14.98 -19.50 -12.39
N GLN A 192 -14.16 -18.60 -11.82
CA GLN A 192 -14.41 -18.06 -10.47
C GLN A 192 -15.66 -17.17 -10.39
N TYR A 193 -16.00 -16.47 -11.49
CA TYR A 193 -17.10 -15.50 -11.55
C TYR A 193 -18.42 -16.03 -10.96
N ASP A 194 -18.92 -17.19 -11.43
CA ASP A 194 -20.24 -17.69 -11.00
C ASP A 194 -20.28 -18.02 -9.50
N SER A 195 -19.16 -18.53 -8.96
CA SER A 195 -19.00 -18.83 -7.54
C SER A 195 -19.00 -17.55 -6.71
N ILE A 196 -18.23 -16.54 -7.13
CA ILE A 196 -18.12 -15.25 -6.45
C ILE A 196 -19.46 -14.52 -6.47
N MET A 197 -20.08 -14.38 -7.65
CA MET A 197 -21.33 -13.66 -7.80
C MET A 197 -22.47 -14.30 -7.00
N LYS A 198 -22.52 -15.64 -6.96
CA LYS A 198 -23.48 -16.36 -6.12
C LYS A 198 -23.26 -16.11 -4.64
N LYS A 199 -22.00 -16.10 -4.16
CA LYS A 199 -21.68 -15.78 -2.76
C LYS A 199 -22.07 -14.34 -2.43
N LEU A 200 -21.68 -13.36 -3.25
CA LEU A 200 -22.03 -11.95 -3.05
C LEU A 200 -23.55 -11.69 -3.05
N SER A 201 -24.30 -12.46 -3.83
CA SER A 201 -25.75 -12.33 -3.91
C SER A 201 -26.49 -12.93 -2.71
N THR A 202 -25.93 -13.95 -2.03
CA THR A 202 -26.59 -14.55 -0.86
C THR A 202 -26.44 -13.71 0.41
N GLY A 203 -25.41 -12.86 0.51
CA GLY A 203 -25.27 -11.83 1.55
C GLY A 203 -25.15 -12.33 3.00
N LYS A 204 -24.95 -13.63 3.24
CA LYS A 204 -24.90 -14.22 4.59
C LYS A 204 -23.46 -14.49 5.07
N PHE A 205 -22.61 -13.48 5.09
CA PHE A 205 -21.25 -13.60 5.62
C PHE A 205 -20.80 -12.30 6.29
N SER A 206 -19.85 -12.40 7.22
CA SER A 206 -19.25 -11.21 7.84
C SER A 206 -18.33 -10.52 6.84
N ILE A 207 -18.45 -9.20 6.74
CA ILE A 207 -17.59 -8.36 5.87
C ILE A 207 -16.14 -8.39 6.34
N THR A 208 -15.89 -8.61 7.64
CA THR A 208 -14.55 -8.81 8.21
C THR A 208 -14.07 -10.27 8.17
N GLY A 209 -14.89 -11.19 7.63
CA GLY A 209 -14.59 -12.62 7.62
C GLY A 209 -13.61 -13.02 6.51
N GLN A 210 -12.82 -14.07 6.76
CA GLN A 210 -11.84 -14.62 5.80
C GLN A 210 -12.44 -14.92 4.42
N VAL A 211 -13.70 -15.38 4.39
CA VAL A 211 -14.41 -15.70 3.13
C VAL A 211 -14.56 -14.46 2.25
N PHE A 212 -14.85 -13.29 2.83
CA PHE A 212 -15.02 -12.05 2.08
C PHE A 212 -13.67 -11.49 1.62
N THR A 213 -12.65 -11.53 2.48
CA THR A 213 -11.27 -11.18 2.10
C THR A 213 -10.78 -12.03 0.92
N GLN A 214 -11.05 -13.34 0.94
CA GLN A 214 -10.72 -14.23 -0.18
C GLN A 214 -11.47 -13.84 -1.46
N ILE A 215 -12.75 -13.46 -1.37
CA ILE A 215 -13.52 -12.99 -2.53
C ILE A 215 -12.86 -11.74 -3.14
N LEU A 216 -12.53 -10.74 -2.33
CA LEU A 216 -11.89 -9.50 -2.79
C LEU A 216 -10.52 -9.76 -3.42
N SER A 217 -9.67 -10.58 -2.77
CA SER A 217 -8.38 -10.98 -3.31
C SER A 217 -8.51 -11.75 -4.63
N THR A 218 -9.52 -12.62 -4.76
CA THR A 218 -9.74 -13.38 -6.00
C THR A 218 -10.23 -12.46 -7.12
N ILE A 219 -11.12 -11.49 -6.83
CA ILE A 219 -11.57 -10.48 -7.80
C ILE A 219 -10.37 -9.68 -8.30
N ASP A 220 -9.51 -9.20 -7.40
CA ASP A 220 -8.29 -8.46 -7.74
C ASP A 220 -7.32 -9.30 -8.59
N GLU A 221 -7.06 -10.56 -8.20
CA GLU A 221 -6.22 -11.48 -8.98
C GLU A 221 -6.78 -11.71 -10.39
N CYS A 222 -8.08 -11.97 -10.51
CA CYS A 222 -8.77 -12.16 -11.79
C CYS A 222 -8.69 -10.90 -12.67
N LEU A 223 -8.98 -9.72 -12.11
CA LEU A 223 -8.91 -8.46 -12.86
C LEU A 223 -7.49 -8.17 -13.33
N ARG A 224 -6.47 -8.37 -12.47
CA ARG A 224 -5.07 -8.19 -12.82
C ARG A 224 -4.63 -9.12 -13.94
N PHE A 225 -4.97 -10.41 -13.87
CA PHE A 225 -4.66 -11.37 -14.93
C PHE A 225 -5.32 -11.01 -16.26
N LEU A 226 -6.62 -10.68 -16.25
CA LEU A 226 -7.38 -10.37 -17.46
C LEU A 226 -6.94 -9.06 -18.10
N ASN A 227 -6.57 -8.05 -17.31
CA ASN A 227 -6.02 -6.78 -17.81
C ASN A 227 -4.62 -6.95 -18.42
N ASN A 228 -3.81 -7.89 -17.93
CA ASN A 228 -2.55 -8.24 -18.58
C ASN A 228 -2.74 -9.04 -19.88
N HIS A 229 -3.91 -9.66 -20.07
CA HIS A 229 -4.25 -10.49 -21.23
C HIS A 229 -5.50 -10.00 -21.98
N ILE A 230 -5.58 -8.69 -22.25
CA ILE A 230 -6.73 -8.06 -22.95
C ILE A 230 -6.94 -8.64 -24.36
N HIS A 231 -5.90 -9.19 -24.98
CA HIS A 231 -5.96 -9.78 -26.32
C HIS A 231 -6.70 -11.12 -26.40
N TYR A 232 -6.94 -11.81 -25.27
CA TYR A 232 -7.69 -13.07 -25.30
C TYR A 232 -9.17 -12.80 -25.63
N LYS A 233 -9.77 -13.75 -26.36
CA LYS A 233 -11.10 -13.62 -26.97
C LYS A 233 -12.17 -13.08 -26.02
N ASP A 234 -12.29 -13.66 -24.83
CA ASP A 234 -13.36 -13.35 -23.87
C ASP A 234 -12.89 -12.48 -22.70
N SER A 235 -11.64 -12.01 -22.68
CA SER A 235 -11.10 -11.24 -21.55
C SER A 235 -11.92 -10.00 -21.24
N ARG A 236 -12.28 -9.20 -22.25
CA ARG A 236 -13.08 -7.97 -22.07
C ARG A 236 -14.44 -8.24 -21.41
N ILE A 237 -15.11 -9.33 -21.80
CA ILE A 237 -16.41 -9.71 -21.24
C ILE A 237 -16.25 -10.06 -19.75
N TYR A 238 -15.20 -10.80 -19.41
CA TYR A 238 -14.95 -11.20 -18.03
C TYR A 238 -14.45 -10.05 -17.16
N ILE A 239 -13.70 -9.09 -17.71
CA ILE A 239 -13.35 -7.84 -17.00
C ILE A 239 -14.63 -7.14 -16.54
N THR A 240 -15.57 -6.89 -17.46
CA THR A 240 -16.86 -6.26 -17.10
C THR A 240 -17.66 -7.07 -16.08
N LYS A 241 -17.62 -8.40 -16.16
CA LYS A 241 -18.27 -9.27 -15.15
C LYS A 241 -17.63 -9.17 -13.77
N TYR A 242 -16.30 -9.10 -13.68
CA TYR A 242 -15.60 -8.93 -12.42
C TYR A 242 -15.71 -7.51 -11.88
N GLU A 243 -15.80 -6.50 -12.74
CA GLU A 243 -16.18 -5.13 -12.34
C GLU A 243 -17.57 -5.12 -11.70
N GLN A 244 -18.56 -5.82 -12.28
CA GLN A 244 -19.88 -5.96 -11.64
C GLN A 244 -19.83 -6.66 -10.27
N CYS A 245 -18.97 -7.67 -10.13
CA CYS A 245 -18.73 -8.33 -8.85
C CYS A 245 -18.10 -7.37 -7.83
N LEU A 246 -17.16 -6.53 -8.28
CA LEU A 246 -16.55 -5.49 -7.46
C LEU A 246 -17.61 -4.48 -7.00
N SER A 247 -18.45 -3.98 -7.89
CA SER A 247 -19.55 -3.07 -7.55
C SER A 247 -20.52 -3.67 -6.53
N LYS A 248 -20.83 -4.95 -6.70
CA LYS A 248 -21.67 -5.67 -5.74
C LYS A 248 -20.97 -5.82 -4.39
N ALA A 249 -19.66 -6.11 -4.36
CA ALA A 249 -18.89 -6.22 -3.14
C ALA A 249 -18.79 -4.87 -2.40
N MET A 250 -18.53 -3.77 -3.09
CA MET A 250 -18.55 -2.42 -2.53
C MET A 250 -19.92 -2.07 -1.96
N THR A 251 -21.01 -2.44 -2.65
CA THR A 251 -22.37 -2.29 -2.14
C THR A 251 -22.60 -3.07 -0.83
N VAL A 252 -22.08 -4.31 -0.73
CA VAL A 252 -22.18 -5.11 0.50
C VAL A 252 -21.42 -4.48 1.66
N ILE A 253 -20.20 -3.97 1.41
CA ILE A 253 -19.42 -3.24 2.42
C ILE A 253 -20.20 -2.01 2.88
N ARG A 254 -20.64 -1.16 1.95
CA ARG A 254 -21.43 0.04 2.25
C ARG A 254 -22.65 -0.30 3.10
N MET A 255 -23.46 -1.27 2.69
CA MET A 255 -24.66 -1.67 3.46
C MET A 255 -24.33 -2.16 4.87
N GLY A 256 -23.23 -2.89 5.07
CA GLY A 256 -22.84 -3.35 6.40
C GLY A 256 -22.30 -2.24 7.29
N VAL A 257 -21.50 -1.32 6.75
CA VAL A 257 -21.04 -0.14 7.49
C VAL A 257 -22.23 0.72 7.91
N MET A 258 -23.17 0.98 6.99
CA MET A 258 -24.43 1.67 7.29
C MET A 258 -25.20 0.99 8.42
N ALA A 259 -25.36 -0.33 8.34
CA ALA A 259 -26.08 -1.11 9.35
C ALA A 259 -25.41 -1.05 10.74
N ASP A 260 -24.08 -1.11 10.81
CA ASP A 260 -23.35 -0.98 12.08
C ASP A 260 -23.45 0.44 12.66
N LEU A 261 -23.43 1.48 11.83
CA LEU A 261 -23.63 2.88 12.26
C LEU A 261 -25.07 3.11 12.75
N GLU A 262 -26.08 2.63 12.02
CA GLU A 262 -27.49 2.71 12.41
C GLU A 262 -27.76 1.91 13.69
N ALA A 263 -27.18 0.72 13.83
CA ALA A 263 -27.27 -0.05 15.06
C ALA A 263 -26.65 0.69 16.25
N SER A 264 -25.53 1.38 16.04
CA SER A 264 -24.88 2.21 17.07
C SER A 264 -25.77 3.40 17.47
N HIS A 265 -26.37 4.08 16.49
CA HIS A 265 -27.34 5.15 16.72
C HIS A 265 -28.54 4.68 17.54
N ASN A 266 -29.16 3.57 17.15
CA ASN A 266 -30.30 3.00 17.86
C ASN A 266 -29.93 2.55 19.28
N ALA A 267 -28.75 1.95 19.47
CA ALA A 267 -28.26 1.56 20.79
C ALA A 267 -28.07 2.76 21.72
N VAL A 268 -27.58 3.90 21.21
CA VAL A 268 -27.48 5.14 22.00
C VAL A 268 -28.87 5.69 22.30
N LYS A 269 -29.77 5.74 21.31
CA LYS A 269 -31.16 6.23 21.49
C LYS A 269 -31.92 5.39 22.53
N ASP A 270 -31.83 4.07 22.46
CA ASP A 270 -32.49 3.16 23.39
C ASP A 270 -31.96 3.31 24.82
N ARG A 271 -30.64 3.44 24.98
CA ARG A 271 -30.01 3.70 26.27
C ARG A 271 -30.39 5.07 26.82
N HIS A 272 -30.45 6.09 25.97
CA HIS A 272 -30.90 7.43 26.35
C HIS A 272 -32.36 7.43 26.82
N ILE A 273 -33.25 6.70 26.13
CA ILE A 273 -34.65 6.53 26.55
C ILE A 273 -34.74 5.82 27.91
N LYS A 274 -33.98 4.74 28.11
CA LYS A 274 -33.93 4.02 29.40
C LYS A 274 -33.45 4.94 30.53
N LEU A 275 -32.39 5.70 30.28
CA LEU A 275 -31.85 6.65 31.24
C LEU A 275 -32.85 7.78 31.54
N TYR A 276 -33.56 8.30 30.54
CA TYR A 276 -34.59 9.33 30.74
C TYR A 276 -35.71 8.86 31.70
N VAL A 277 -36.09 7.58 31.63
CA VAL A 277 -37.07 6.98 32.56
C VAL A 277 -36.51 6.88 33.99
N GLU A 278 -35.21 6.63 34.15
CA GLU A 278 -34.50 6.52 35.44
C GLU A 278 -34.05 7.89 36.02
N THR A 279 -34.00 8.94 35.20
CA THR A 279 -33.51 10.30 35.55
C THR A 279 -34.39 11.00 36.60
N ARG A 280 -35.59 10.49 36.88
CA ARG A 280 -36.44 11.03 37.95
C ARG A 280 -35.89 10.82 39.38
N GLN A 281 -34.81 10.05 39.57
CA GLN A 281 -34.34 9.66 40.92
C GLN A 281 -32.86 9.92 41.22
N SER A 282 -31.98 10.21 40.25
CA SER A 282 -30.57 10.50 40.51
C SER A 282 -30.01 11.52 39.53
N GLY A 283 -29.32 12.55 40.05
CA GLY A 283 -28.54 13.48 39.23
C GLY A 283 -27.31 12.78 38.67
N TYR A 284 -27.14 12.82 37.35
CA TYR A 284 -26.03 12.17 36.65
C TYR A 284 -24.84 13.11 36.43
N THR A 285 -23.66 12.52 36.28
CA THR A 285 -22.42 13.22 35.95
C THR A 285 -22.21 13.29 34.43
N ASP A 286 -21.56 14.35 33.94
CA ASP A 286 -21.27 14.54 32.50
C ASP A 286 -20.51 13.37 31.86
N ASP A 287 -19.77 12.58 32.66
CA ASP A 287 -18.93 11.46 32.23
C ASP A 287 -19.75 10.27 31.69
N ASP A 288 -20.92 9.99 32.29
CA ASP A 288 -21.83 8.92 31.84
C ASP A 288 -22.47 9.24 30.48
N THR A 289 -22.77 10.51 30.25
CA THR A 289 -23.32 11.01 28.97
C THR A 289 -22.27 10.89 27.86
N PHE A 290 -21.01 11.22 28.18
CA PHE A 290 -19.89 11.08 27.26
C PHE A 290 -19.61 9.62 26.88
N ALA A 291 -19.54 8.74 27.88
CA ALA A 291 -19.34 7.31 27.67
C ALA A 291 -20.45 6.69 26.79
N LEU A 292 -21.68 7.17 26.94
CA LEU A 292 -22.81 6.74 26.11
C LEU A 292 -22.68 7.22 24.65
N LEU A 293 -22.40 8.51 24.43
CA LEU A 293 -22.37 9.13 23.10
C LEU A 293 -21.19 8.66 22.23
N TYR A 294 -20.04 8.39 22.84
CA TYR A 294 -18.81 8.05 22.13
C TYR A 294 -18.40 6.58 22.29
N GLY A 295 -18.60 5.98 23.47
CA GLY A 295 -18.15 4.61 23.74
C GLY A 295 -18.87 3.55 22.91
N VAL A 296 -20.16 3.73 22.64
CA VAL A 296 -20.94 2.81 21.79
C VAL A 296 -20.41 2.78 20.35
N PHE A 297 -20.10 3.95 19.79
CA PHE A 297 -19.53 4.06 18.45
C PHE A 297 -18.10 3.53 18.40
N ALA A 298 -17.26 3.90 19.38
CA ALA A 298 -15.88 3.43 19.48
C ALA A 298 -15.77 1.89 19.49
N ALA A 299 -16.72 1.21 20.14
CA ALA A 299 -16.76 -0.26 20.17
C ALA A 299 -16.96 -0.90 18.77
N LYS A 300 -17.64 -0.19 17.85
CA LYS A 300 -17.88 -0.64 16.46
C LYS A 300 -16.84 -0.14 15.47
N ALA A 301 -16.09 0.90 15.81
CA ALA A 301 -15.10 1.54 14.94
C ALA A 301 -14.06 0.56 14.39
N ASN A 302 -13.51 -0.34 15.23
CA ASN A 302 -12.51 -1.32 14.80
C ASN A 302 -13.04 -2.30 13.73
N SER A 303 -14.31 -2.70 13.84
CA SER A 303 -14.94 -3.61 12.88
C SER A 303 -15.10 -2.94 11.52
N ILE A 304 -15.63 -1.72 11.50
CA ILE A 304 -15.82 -0.93 10.28
C ILE A 304 -14.47 -0.62 9.63
N ARG A 305 -13.48 -0.16 10.41
CA ARG A 305 -12.13 0.12 9.90
C ARG A 305 -11.49 -1.13 9.30
N SER A 306 -11.60 -2.27 9.97
CA SER A 306 -11.09 -3.53 9.43
C SER A 306 -11.74 -3.92 8.10
N ALA A 307 -13.06 -3.69 7.95
CA ALA A 307 -13.77 -3.96 6.70
C ALA A 307 -13.29 -3.05 5.56
N LEU A 308 -13.11 -1.76 5.83
CA LEU A 308 -12.62 -0.78 4.86
C LEU A 308 -11.16 -1.07 4.46
N ASN A 309 -10.28 -1.35 5.42
CA ASN A 309 -8.86 -1.64 5.15
C ASN A 309 -8.68 -2.88 4.26
N VAL A 310 -9.52 -3.92 4.42
CA VAL A 310 -9.47 -5.11 3.56
C VAL A 310 -9.78 -4.76 2.10
N ALA A 311 -10.72 -3.85 1.85
CA ALA A 311 -11.02 -3.39 0.50
C ALA A 311 -9.96 -2.42 -0.02
N GLU A 312 -9.43 -1.55 0.84
CA GLU A 312 -8.37 -0.58 0.52
C GLU A 312 -7.10 -1.27 0.01
N GLN A 313 -6.69 -2.37 0.65
CA GLN A 313 -5.49 -3.14 0.27
C GLN A 313 -5.48 -3.59 -1.20
N HIS A 314 -6.66 -3.84 -1.78
CA HIS A 314 -6.79 -4.34 -3.15
C HIS A 314 -7.25 -3.26 -4.14
N PHE A 315 -8.01 -2.26 -3.68
CA PHE A 315 -8.79 -1.41 -4.59
C PHE A 315 -8.66 0.10 -4.32
N ARG A 316 -7.61 0.55 -3.60
CA ARG A 316 -7.37 1.96 -3.25
C ARG A 316 -7.54 2.94 -4.41
N ASP A 317 -6.99 2.62 -5.58
CA ASP A 317 -6.97 3.51 -6.75
C ASP A 317 -8.25 3.43 -7.60
N ILE A 318 -9.19 2.55 -7.24
CA ILE A 318 -10.43 2.36 -8.01
C ILE A 318 -11.47 3.40 -7.57
N THR A 319 -12.01 4.14 -8.54
CA THR A 319 -13.04 5.17 -8.32
C THR A 319 -14.24 4.65 -7.53
N GLU A 320 -14.66 3.42 -7.77
CA GLU A 320 -15.80 2.83 -7.06
C GLU A 320 -15.55 2.62 -5.56
N PHE A 321 -14.31 2.28 -5.16
CA PHE A 321 -13.92 2.19 -3.75
C PHE A 321 -13.90 3.58 -3.09
N GLN A 322 -13.40 4.59 -3.81
CA GLN A 322 -13.37 5.98 -3.33
C GLN A 322 -14.79 6.52 -3.10
N LEU A 323 -15.70 6.31 -4.06
CA LEU A 323 -17.12 6.68 -3.93
C LEU A 323 -17.81 5.97 -2.78
N MET A 324 -17.58 4.65 -2.64
CA MET A 324 -18.12 3.88 -1.52
C MET A 324 -17.61 4.39 -0.16
N THR A 325 -16.34 4.79 -0.08
CA THR A 325 -15.75 5.33 1.16
C THR A 325 -16.36 6.68 1.50
N ALA A 326 -16.51 7.57 0.51
CA ALA A 326 -17.17 8.86 0.67
C ALA A 326 -18.62 8.70 1.13
N ASP A 327 -19.38 7.75 0.57
CA ASP A 327 -20.75 7.43 1.02
C ASP A 327 -20.78 6.99 2.49
N CYS A 328 -19.81 6.17 2.92
CA CYS A 328 -19.71 5.71 4.31
C CYS A 328 -19.38 6.88 5.27
N GLN A 329 -18.48 7.78 4.87
CA GLN A 329 -18.13 8.97 5.64
C GLN A 329 -19.32 9.93 5.75
N GLN A 330 -20.03 10.19 4.64
CA GLN A 330 -21.21 11.05 4.63
C GLN A 330 -22.31 10.50 5.54
N ALA A 331 -22.52 9.18 5.52
CA ALA A 331 -23.47 8.54 6.41
C ALA A 331 -23.09 8.64 7.89
N TYR A 332 -21.79 8.48 8.20
CA TYR A 332 -21.27 8.73 9.54
C TYR A 332 -21.61 10.16 9.99
N PHE A 333 -21.27 11.18 9.20
CA PHE A 333 -21.53 12.58 9.54
C PHE A 333 -23.03 12.86 9.73
N LYS A 334 -23.87 12.33 8.84
CA LYS A 334 -25.32 12.47 8.94
C LYS A 334 -25.86 11.90 10.25
N ILE A 335 -25.45 10.68 10.61
CA ILE A 335 -25.90 10.00 11.83
C ILE A 335 -25.39 10.74 13.08
N ARG A 336 -24.12 11.17 13.09
CA ARG A 336 -23.55 11.94 14.20
C ARG A 336 -24.23 13.28 14.36
N TYR A 337 -24.47 14.02 13.28
CA TYR A 337 -25.16 15.32 13.31
C TYR A 337 -26.55 15.19 13.94
N GLN A 338 -27.36 14.22 13.48
CA GLN A 338 -28.71 13.96 14.01
C GLN A 338 -28.74 13.69 15.52
N MET A 339 -27.65 13.16 16.08
CA MET A 339 -27.54 12.89 17.51
C MET A 339 -27.03 14.10 18.29
N LEU A 340 -26.03 14.80 17.75
CA LEU A 340 -25.32 15.86 18.45
C LEU A 340 -26.08 17.17 18.42
N GLU A 341 -26.73 17.51 17.30
CA GLU A 341 -27.50 18.75 17.15
C GLU A 341 -28.47 19.02 18.32
N PRO A 342 -29.36 18.09 18.73
CA PRO A 342 -30.25 18.35 19.87
C PRO A 342 -29.52 18.48 21.20
N VAL A 343 -28.40 17.76 21.40
CA VAL A 343 -27.58 17.85 22.61
C VAL A 343 -26.93 19.23 22.69
N ILE A 344 -26.26 19.65 21.61
CA ILE A 344 -25.61 20.96 21.49
C ILE A 344 -26.62 22.07 21.70
N LYS A 345 -27.79 21.99 21.04
CA LYS A 345 -28.83 23.01 21.16
C LYS A 345 -29.31 23.16 22.60
N ASN A 346 -29.63 22.05 23.28
CA ASN A 346 -30.05 22.07 24.68
C ASN A 346 -28.95 22.62 25.60
N THR A 347 -27.69 22.21 25.40
CA THR A 347 -26.56 22.70 26.20
C THR A 347 -26.33 24.20 26.00
N ILE A 348 -26.40 24.72 24.78
CA ILE A 348 -26.21 26.15 24.52
C ILE A 348 -27.41 26.96 25.02
N GLU A 349 -28.64 26.46 24.88
CA GLU A 349 -29.83 27.09 25.47
C GLU A 349 -29.74 27.16 27.00
N GLU A 350 -29.24 26.11 27.65
CA GLU A 350 -28.97 26.08 29.09
C GLU A 350 -27.85 27.07 29.48
N LEU A 351 -26.76 27.13 28.71
CA LEU A 351 -25.70 28.12 28.92
C LEU A 351 -26.23 29.55 28.75
N LYS A 352 -27.11 29.78 27.78
CA LYS A 352 -27.77 31.07 27.56
C LYS A 352 -28.62 31.45 28.76
N ARG A 353 -29.36 30.49 29.34
CA ARG A 353 -30.15 30.71 30.55
C ARG A 353 -29.28 30.99 31.77
N THR A 354 -28.17 30.27 31.94
CA THR A 354 -27.21 30.49 33.03
C THR A 354 -26.47 31.83 32.92
N HIS A 355 -26.21 32.29 31.70
CA HIS A 355 -25.48 33.53 31.40
C HIS A 355 -26.36 34.61 30.79
N GLU A 356 -27.62 34.76 31.24
CA GLU A 356 -28.56 35.74 30.68
C GLU A 356 -28.02 37.18 30.77
N SER A 357 -27.24 37.49 31.80
CA SER A 357 -26.66 38.81 32.04
C SER A 357 -25.36 39.10 31.29
N SER A 358 -24.71 38.10 30.67
CA SER A 358 -23.40 38.29 30.04
C SER A 358 -23.26 37.49 28.76
N SER A 359 -23.40 38.17 27.63
CA SER A 359 -23.11 37.63 26.29
C SER A 359 -21.64 37.20 26.14
N CYS A 360 -20.72 37.86 26.84
CA CYS A 360 -19.30 37.54 26.84
C CYS A 360 -19.03 36.19 27.51
N ALA A 361 -19.62 35.93 28.68
CA ALA A 361 -19.51 34.64 29.35
C ALA A 361 -20.15 33.51 28.54
N LEU A 362 -21.33 33.76 27.95
CA LEU A 362 -21.97 32.81 27.03
C LEU A 362 -21.05 32.45 25.86
N THR A 363 -20.42 33.44 25.24
CA THR A 363 -19.53 33.24 24.08
C THR A 363 -18.30 32.40 24.46
N ARG A 364 -17.62 32.74 25.57
CA ARG A 364 -16.46 31.96 26.05
C ARG A 364 -16.82 30.51 26.35
N ASN A 365 -17.88 30.29 27.13
CA ASN A 365 -18.29 28.94 27.53
C ASN A 365 -18.84 28.12 26.35
N GLY A 366 -19.63 28.74 25.47
CA GLY A 366 -20.15 28.11 24.26
C GLY A 366 -19.03 27.70 23.29
N CYS A 367 -18.07 28.59 23.04
CA CYS A 367 -16.91 28.28 22.20
C CYS A 367 -16.03 27.19 22.83
N ALA A 368 -15.75 27.27 24.13
CA ALA A 368 -14.97 26.25 24.83
C ALA A 368 -15.63 24.86 24.79
N PHE A 369 -16.95 24.80 24.93
CA PHE A 369 -17.73 23.57 24.76
C PHE A 369 -17.62 23.01 23.33
N LEU A 370 -17.86 23.83 22.31
CA LEU A 370 -17.77 23.41 20.91
C LEU A 370 -16.37 22.96 20.52
N LEU A 371 -15.31 23.64 21.00
CA LEU A 371 -13.94 23.25 20.71
C LEU A 371 -13.61 21.86 21.26
N ARG A 372 -14.05 21.53 22.48
CA ARG A 372 -13.89 20.17 23.02
C ARG A 372 -14.67 19.15 22.20
N LEU A 373 -15.90 19.50 21.82
CA LEU A 373 -16.73 18.65 20.97
C LEU A 373 -16.06 18.35 19.61
N CYS A 374 -15.46 19.37 18.98
CA CYS A 374 -14.72 19.20 17.72
C CYS A 374 -13.56 18.22 17.88
N ASP A 375 -12.78 18.35 18.97
CA ASP A 375 -11.66 17.46 19.26
C ASP A 375 -12.14 16.01 19.52
N ASP A 376 -13.23 15.84 20.27
CA ASP A 376 -13.80 14.53 20.57
C ASP A 376 -14.39 13.84 19.33
N GLU A 377 -15.12 14.58 18.48
CA GLU A 377 -15.64 14.07 17.21
C GLU A 377 -14.52 13.72 16.23
N PHE A 378 -13.45 14.51 16.17
CA PHE A 378 -12.30 14.18 15.35
C PHE A 378 -11.59 12.92 15.83
N ARG A 379 -11.42 12.78 17.16
CA ARG A 379 -10.84 11.56 17.75
C ARG A 379 -11.68 10.33 17.43
N LEU A 380 -13.00 10.43 17.49
CA LEU A 380 -13.89 9.33 17.12
C LEU A 380 -13.81 9.05 15.62
N TYR A 381 -13.88 10.07 14.77
CA TYR A 381 -13.79 9.95 13.31
C TYR A 381 -12.51 9.22 12.87
N LYS A 382 -11.35 9.57 13.45
CA LYS A 382 -10.07 8.88 13.21
C LYS A 382 -10.08 7.40 13.60
N GLN A 383 -10.97 6.99 14.51
CA GLN A 383 -11.15 5.58 14.80
C GLN A 383 -11.96 4.89 13.70
N PHE A 384 -12.78 5.55 12.89
CA PHE A 384 -13.50 4.86 11.81
C PHE A 384 -12.71 4.88 10.51
N PHE A 385 -12.13 6.03 10.18
CA PHE A 385 -11.51 6.31 8.89
C PHE A 385 -10.05 6.70 9.12
N THR A 386 -9.15 6.08 8.36
CA THR A 386 -7.75 6.48 8.29
C THR A 386 -7.68 7.85 7.62
N VAL A 387 -7.11 8.83 8.31
CA VAL A 387 -6.64 10.05 7.65
C VAL A 387 -5.43 9.63 6.84
N ARG A 388 -5.31 10.12 5.60
CA ARG A 388 -4.17 9.86 4.72
C ARG A 388 -2.86 10.22 5.44
N ASP A 389 -2.27 9.26 6.12
CA ASP A 389 -0.93 9.37 6.64
C ASP A 389 -0.03 8.95 5.47
N ASP A 390 0.54 9.93 4.76
CA ASP A 390 1.59 9.72 3.75
C ASP A 390 2.94 9.33 4.43
N ASP A 391 2.88 8.51 5.48
CA ASP A 391 4.03 7.88 6.11
C ASP A 391 4.22 6.46 5.54
N ASP A 392 4.43 6.34 4.22
CA ASP A 392 5.08 5.16 3.64
C ASP A 392 6.51 5.50 3.23
N ASN A 393 7.37 5.63 4.24
CA ASN A 393 8.81 5.48 4.06
C ASN A 393 9.13 3.97 4.06
N GLY A 394 8.66 3.27 3.02
CA GLY A 394 8.63 1.82 2.92
C GLY A 394 9.05 1.28 1.56
N SER A 395 10.20 1.73 1.04
CA SER A 395 11.07 1.03 0.06
C SER A 395 10.38 0.07 -0.94
N ARG A 396 10.08 0.53 -2.15
CA ARG A 396 10.06 -0.34 -3.34
C ARG A 396 10.51 0.40 -4.60
N PRO A 397 11.32 -0.23 -5.47
CA PRO A 397 12.08 0.48 -6.48
C PRO A 397 11.23 0.79 -7.71
N ALA A 398 11.48 1.96 -8.28
CA ALA A 398 10.97 2.42 -9.55
C ALA A 398 11.40 1.51 -10.71
N THR A 399 10.46 1.16 -11.59
CA THR A 399 10.71 0.93 -13.02
C THR A 399 9.45 1.19 -13.85
N VAL A 400 9.52 2.25 -14.69
CA VAL A 400 9.06 2.40 -16.09
C VAL A 400 7.58 2.04 -16.39
N SER A 401 6.71 2.93 -16.88
CA SER A 401 6.71 3.51 -18.24
C SER A 401 5.60 4.56 -18.38
N ILE A 402 5.89 5.68 -19.05
CA ILE A 402 4.90 6.66 -19.53
C ILE A 402 4.27 6.14 -20.84
N PRO A 403 2.97 6.41 -21.08
CA PRO A 403 2.62 6.97 -22.38
C PRO A 403 1.82 8.27 -22.23
N SER A 404 2.31 9.27 -22.95
CA SER A 404 1.76 10.58 -23.21
C SER A 404 0.38 10.50 -23.87
N ASN A 405 -0.61 11.19 -23.29
CA ASN A 405 -1.77 11.70 -24.04
C ASN A 405 -2.16 13.09 -23.49
N PRO A 406 -2.23 14.14 -24.32
CA PRO A 406 -2.55 15.49 -23.88
C PRO A 406 -4.04 15.77 -24.13
N HIS A 407 -4.93 15.36 -23.22
CA HIS A 407 -6.30 15.91 -23.11
C HIS A 407 -6.99 15.28 -21.90
N ALA A 408 -6.82 15.86 -20.72
CA ALA A 408 -7.69 15.64 -19.58
C ALA A 408 -7.65 16.87 -18.68
N SER A 409 -8.43 17.87 -19.06
CA SER A 409 -8.84 18.96 -18.19
C SER A 409 -9.78 18.40 -17.12
N ILE A 410 -9.22 17.78 -16.07
CA ILE A 410 -9.97 17.40 -14.85
C ILE A 410 -9.02 17.58 -13.66
N SER A 411 -8.76 18.83 -13.28
CA SER A 411 -8.10 19.18 -12.02
C SER A 411 -9.08 19.20 -10.84
N THR A 412 -10.08 18.31 -10.79
CA THR A 412 -11.19 18.38 -9.82
C THR A 412 -11.51 17.05 -9.15
N SER A 413 -10.51 16.24 -8.78
CA SER A 413 -10.79 14.95 -8.10
C SER A 413 -9.89 14.59 -6.92
N PHE A 414 -9.10 15.51 -6.38
CA PHE A 414 -8.21 15.20 -5.25
C PHE A 414 -8.53 15.90 -3.92
N ASN A 415 -9.61 16.68 -3.82
CA ASN A 415 -9.93 17.50 -2.62
C ASN A 415 -11.19 17.06 -1.85
N LEU A 416 -11.73 15.86 -2.06
CA LEU A 416 -13.05 15.51 -1.52
C LEU A 416 -13.04 15.08 -0.04
N GLU A 417 -11.90 14.64 0.51
CA GLU A 417 -11.84 14.17 1.89
C GLU A 417 -11.74 15.32 2.91
N THR A 418 -10.95 16.36 2.60
CA THR A 418 -10.69 17.47 3.52
C THR A 418 -11.87 18.40 3.71
N THR A 419 -12.78 18.49 2.73
CA THR A 419 -13.98 19.34 2.84
C THR A 419 -15.09 18.68 3.65
N SER A 420 -15.17 17.35 3.72
CA SER A 420 -16.31 16.65 4.32
C SER A 420 -16.41 16.75 5.86
N PHE A 421 -15.27 16.71 6.56
CA PHE A 421 -15.24 16.87 8.02
C PHE A 421 -15.43 18.34 8.43
N ASP A 422 -14.80 19.26 7.68
CA ASP A 422 -14.94 20.70 7.90
C ASP A 422 -16.40 21.15 7.78
N ASP A 423 -17.12 20.69 6.75
CA ASP A 423 -18.55 20.99 6.54
C ASP A 423 -19.44 20.43 7.67
N PHE A 424 -19.09 19.25 8.20
CA PHE A 424 -19.78 18.65 9.35
C PHE A 424 -19.58 19.49 10.62
N ILE A 425 -18.34 19.87 10.93
CA ILE A 425 -18.02 20.72 12.09
C ILE A 425 -18.66 22.11 11.95
N GLU A 426 -18.63 22.68 10.74
CA GLU A 426 -19.34 23.93 10.45
C GLU A 426 -20.82 23.80 10.82
N SER A 427 -21.49 22.74 10.37
CA SER A 427 -22.91 22.50 10.67
C SER A 427 -23.18 22.44 12.19
N LEU A 428 -22.30 21.83 12.99
CA LEU A 428 -22.44 21.82 14.45
C LEU A 428 -22.22 23.21 15.07
N CYS A 429 -21.25 23.97 14.54
CA CYS A 429 -20.91 25.30 15.04
C CYS A 429 -21.97 26.36 14.69
N ARG A 430 -22.74 26.15 13.60
CA ARG A 430 -23.88 27.01 13.22
C ARG A 430 -24.92 27.12 14.34
N VAL A 431 -25.07 26.10 15.18
CA VAL A 431 -26.01 26.15 16.33
C VAL A 431 -25.65 27.28 17.30
N LEU A 432 -24.36 27.45 17.63
CA LEU A 432 -23.91 28.55 18.49
C LEU A 432 -24.03 29.90 17.77
N TYR A 433 -23.67 29.92 16.48
CA TYR A 433 -23.80 31.12 15.64
C TYR A 433 -25.23 31.65 15.62
N ASP A 434 -26.22 30.81 15.36
CA ASP A 434 -27.63 31.20 15.28
C ASP A 434 -28.17 31.74 16.61
N ILE A 435 -27.60 31.32 17.74
CA ILE A 435 -27.96 31.81 19.08
C ILE A 435 -27.27 33.13 19.40
N LEU A 436 -25.98 33.29 19.03
CA LEU A 436 -25.21 34.49 19.31
C LEU A 436 -25.54 35.64 18.35
N ARG A 437 -25.87 35.35 17.09
CA ARG A 437 -26.10 36.36 16.06
C ARG A 437 -27.20 37.36 16.43
N PRO A 438 -28.40 36.96 16.91
CA PRO A 438 -29.40 37.90 17.39
C PRO A 438 -28.89 38.77 18.54
N ILE A 439 -28.07 38.22 19.44
CA ILE A 439 -27.49 38.96 20.57
C ILE A 439 -26.54 40.04 20.05
N VAL A 440 -25.70 39.71 19.06
CA VAL A 440 -24.78 40.66 18.42
C VAL A 440 -25.55 41.76 17.69
N ILE A 441 -26.47 41.40 16.80
CA ILE A 441 -27.20 42.36 15.94
C ILE A 441 -28.01 43.36 16.78
N HIS A 442 -28.62 42.92 17.89
CA HIS A 442 -29.44 43.79 18.72
C HIS A 442 -28.65 44.50 19.83
N ASN A 443 -27.37 44.18 20.03
CA ASN A 443 -26.58 44.81 21.09
C ASN A 443 -26.43 46.32 20.85
N PRO A 444 -26.76 47.17 21.83
CA PRO A 444 -26.55 48.60 21.72
C PRO A 444 -25.20 49.08 22.27
N HIS A 445 -24.53 48.28 23.10
CA HIS A 445 -23.35 48.71 23.84
C HIS A 445 -22.07 48.41 23.05
N LEU A 446 -21.38 49.47 22.63
CA LEU A 446 -20.11 49.36 21.90
C LEU A 446 -19.05 48.60 22.70
N GLU A 447 -19.02 48.79 24.02
CA GLU A 447 -18.07 48.11 24.92
C GLU A 447 -18.24 46.59 24.90
N THR A 448 -19.48 46.11 25.01
CA THR A 448 -19.78 44.67 24.92
C THR A 448 -19.41 44.11 23.55
N LEU A 449 -19.68 44.83 22.46
CA LEU A 449 -19.29 44.40 21.12
C LEU A 449 -17.77 44.31 20.93
N THR A 450 -17.02 45.29 21.45
CA THR A 450 -15.54 45.27 21.41
C THR A 450 -14.96 44.14 22.26
N GLU A 451 -15.56 43.84 23.40
CA GLU A 451 -15.16 42.69 24.22
C GLU A 451 -15.45 41.37 23.50
N LEU A 452 -16.65 41.20 22.94
CA LEU A 452 -17.01 40.02 22.14
C LEU A 452 -16.05 39.80 20.96
N CYS A 453 -15.69 40.87 20.26
CA CYS A 453 -14.70 40.81 19.18
C CYS A 453 -13.35 40.32 19.68
N THR A 454 -12.87 40.85 20.82
CA THR A 454 -11.60 40.45 21.42
C THR A 454 -11.62 38.98 21.87
N ILE A 455 -12.71 38.54 22.50
CA ILE A 455 -12.91 37.15 22.93
C ILE A 455 -12.84 36.21 21.72
N LEU A 456 -13.64 36.47 20.68
CA LEU A 456 -13.68 35.58 19.52
C LEU A 456 -12.35 35.57 18.76
N LYS A 457 -11.77 36.74 18.49
CA LYS A 457 -10.55 36.87 17.69
C LYS A 457 -9.33 36.37 18.44
N VAL A 458 -9.06 36.92 19.63
CA VAL A 458 -7.82 36.67 20.37
C VAL A 458 -7.95 35.39 21.19
N GLU A 459 -8.95 35.32 22.08
CA GLU A 459 -9.08 34.21 23.04
C GLU A 459 -9.47 32.89 22.34
N MET A 460 -10.43 32.91 21.41
CA MET A 460 -10.95 31.67 20.81
C MET A 460 -10.22 31.27 19.52
N ILE A 461 -10.01 32.19 18.57
CA ILE A 461 -9.39 31.85 17.29
C ILE A 461 -7.87 31.84 17.41
N GLU A 462 -7.23 32.94 17.80
CA GLU A 462 -5.76 33.03 17.83
C GLU A 462 -5.12 32.13 18.90
N GLU A 463 -5.60 32.16 20.15
CA GLU A 463 -5.01 31.36 21.22
C GLU A 463 -5.40 29.88 21.16
N ARG A 464 -6.69 29.59 20.98
CA ARG A 464 -7.20 28.22 21.07
C ARG A 464 -7.18 27.49 19.74
N CYS A 465 -7.24 28.16 18.59
CA CYS A 465 -7.13 27.51 17.28
C CYS A 465 -5.79 27.80 16.59
N GLY A 466 -5.18 28.96 16.86
CA GLY A 466 -3.97 29.44 16.21
C GLY A 466 -2.66 28.81 16.71
N LEU A 467 -2.68 28.03 17.80
CA LEU A 467 -1.48 27.31 18.27
C LEU A 467 -0.97 26.27 17.23
N MET A 468 -1.83 25.77 16.34
CA MET A 468 -1.39 24.96 15.17
C MET A 468 -0.91 25.82 13.99
N GLN A 469 -1.36 27.07 13.86
CA GLN A 469 -0.88 28.02 12.86
C GLN A 469 0.50 28.61 13.24
N SER A 470 0.78 28.70 14.55
CA SER A 470 2.04 29.20 15.12
C SER A 470 3.19 28.18 15.03
N VAL A 471 2.92 26.88 15.20
CA VAL A 471 3.91 25.83 14.91
C VAL A 471 4.32 25.83 13.43
N MET A 472 3.42 26.26 12.53
CA MET A 472 3.72 26.48 11.11
C MET A 472 4.45 27.80 10.80
N SER A 473 4.38 28.81 11.68
CA SER A 473 5.18 30.05 11.53
C SER A 473 6.57 29.95 12.19
N VAL A 474 6.74 29.13 13.23
CA VAL A 474 8.07 28.84 13.83
C VAL A 474 8.95 28.03 12.86
N LYS A 475 8.38 27.10 12.09
CA LYS A 475 9.12 26.38 11.03
C LYS A 475 9.53 27.30 9.87
N ARG A 476 8.82 28.42 9.66
CA ARG A 476 9.20 29.47 8.69
C ARG A 476 10.40 30.33 9.13
N LEU A 477 10.73 30.36 10.43
CA LEU A 477 11.89 31.12 10.92
C LEU A 477 13.20 30.33 10.84
N ALA A 478 13.14 28.99 10.70
CA ALA A 478 14.32 28.13 10.62
C ALA A 478 14.81 27.84 9.18
N GLY A 479 14.14 28.36 8.14
CA GLY A 479 14.51 28.19 6.72
C GLY A 479 14.88 29.52 6.07
N TYR A 480 16.15 29.67 5.74
CA TYR A 480 16.79 30.89 5.22
C TYR A 480 16.14 31.53 3.97
N THR A 481 16.13 32.87 3.98
CA THR A 481 16.33 33.81 2.87
C THR A 481 16.19 33.30 1.43
N ASN A 482 15.19 33.78 0.69
CA ASN A 482 15.39 34.66 -0.48
C ASN A 482 14.05 34.99 -1.16
N ALA A 483 13.97 36.23 -1.64
CA ALA A 483 12.85 36.81 -2.35
C ALA A 483 12.53 36.06 -3.67
N GLY A 484 11.25 35.92 -3.97
CA GLY A 484 10.78 35.45 -5.27
C GLY A 484 9.31 35.07 -5.23
N THR A 485 8.48 35.90 -5.84
CA THR A 485 7.06 35.68 -6.12
C THR A 485 6.81 34.31 -6.74
N SER A 486 6.25 33.37 -5.98
CA SER A 486 5.60 32.18 -6.52
C SER A 486 4.53 31.68 -5.55
N LEU A 487 3.34 31.49 -6.11
CA LEU A 487 2.15 30.82 -5.60
C LEU A 487 2.43 29.79 -4.49
N PRO A 488 1.63 29.70 -3.42
CA PRO A 488 1.88 28.73 -2.36
C PRO A 488 1.55 27.33 -2.89
N PHE A 489 2.59 26.63 -3.34
CA PHE A 489 2.55 25.22 -3.73
C PHE A 489 2.86 24.37 -2.49
N TYR A 490 1.88 23.54 -2.11
CA TYR A 490 1.93 22.39 -1.20
C TYR A 490 2.50 22.64 0.21
N THR A 491 1.63 23.12 1.10
CA THR A 491 1.79 22.91 2.54
C THR A 491 0.96 21.70 2.96
N ASP A 492 1.64 20.57 3.13
CA ASP A 492 1.35 19.48 4.08
C ASP A 492 0.02 19.63 4.84
N GLU A 493 -1.05 19.08 4.26
CA GLU A 493 -2.44 19.28 4.67
C GLU A 493 -2.80 18.37 5.84
N TYR A 494 -2.16 18.58 7.00
CA TYR A 494 -2.61 17.94 8.24
C TYR A 494 -4.00 18.46 8.58
N MET A 495 -5.00 17.56 8.53
CA MET A 495 -6.38 17.86 8.86
C MET A 495 -6.48 18.53 10.24
N ASN A 496 -6.93 19.79 10.27
CA ASN A 496 -7.15 20.53 11.50
C ASN A 496 -8.60 20.39 11.94
N PRO A 497 -8.89 19.77 13.11
CA PRO A 497 -10.25 19.48 13.56
C PRO A 497 -11.11 20.72 13.82
N ARG A 498 -10.49 21.91 13.88
CA ARG A 498 -11.13 23.17 14.26
C ARG A 498 -11.39 24.09 13.08
N ASN A 499 -11.07 23.70 11.85
CA ASN A 499 -11.26 24.54 10.66
C ASN A 499 -12.71 24.98 10.47
N GLY A 500 -13.67 24.04 10.54
CA GLY A 500 -15.10 24.37 10.45
C GLY A 500 -15.55 25.36 11.53
N PHE A 501 -15.02 25.23 12.76
CA PHE A 501 -15.27 26.18 13.85
C PHE A 501 -14.71 27.57 13.51
N VAL A 502 -13.46 27.65 13.04
CA VAL A 502 -12.82 28.91 12.67
C VAL A 502 -13.60 29.63 11.57
N ARG A 503 -14.10 28.91 10.56
CA ARG A 503 -14.93 29.51 9.48
C ARG A 503 -16.18 30.18 10.06
N VAL A 504 -16.99 29.44 10.81
CA VAL A 504 -18.24 29.96 11.40
C VAL A 504 -18.00 31.11 12.38
N MET A 505 -16.98 31.00 13.22
CA MET A 505 -16.66 32.06 14.19
C MET A 505 -16.07 33.30 13.51
N THR A 506 -15.39 33.15 12.38
CA THR A 506 -14.92 34.28 11.56
C THR A 506 -16.10 35.01 10.90
N GLU A 507 -17.13 34.29 10.45
CA GLU A 507 -18.37 34.91 9.98
C GLU A 507 -19.04 35.72 11.11
N LEU A 508 -19.13 35.16 12.32
CA LEU A 508 -19.67 35.89 13.47
C LEU A 508 -18.83 37.13 13.83
N LEU A 509 -17.50 37.05 13.69
CA LEU A 509 -16.62 38.20 13.85
C LEU A 509 -16.90 39.28 12.81
N GLY A 510 -17.23 38.90 11.57
CA GLY A 510 -17.72 39.82 10.53
C GLY A 510 -18.98 40.57 10.98
N ASP A 511 -20.00 39.83 11.43
CA ASP A 511 -21.25 40.41 11.95
C ASP A 511 -21.00 41.36 13.15
N ILE A 512 -20.08 41.00 14.05
CA ILE A 512 -19.68 41.86 15.18
C ILE A 512 -18.98 43.11 14.67
N ALA A 513 -18.05 43.00 13.73
CA ALA A 513 -17.32 44.13 13.18
C ALA A 513 -18.27 45.10 12.48
N GLU A 514 -19.17 44.62 11.61
CA GLU A 514 -20.20 45.44 10.98
C GLU A 514 -21.06 46.17 12.00
N ARG A 515 -21.46 45.48 13.07
CA ARG A 515 -22.25 46.10 14.15
C ARG A 515 -21.45 47.15 14.90
N ILE A 516 -20.16 46.94 15.16
CA ILE A 516 -19.26 47.92 15.77
C ILE A 516 -19.17 49.16 14.88
N VAL A 517 -18.98 49.00 13.56
CA VAL A 517 -18.94 50.12 12.61
C VAL A 517 -20.22 50.95 12.71
N TYR A 518 -21.38 50.30 12.58
CA TYR A 518 -22.67 50.98 12.66
C TYR A 518 -22.86 51.74 13.98
N ARG A 519 -22.60 51.09 15.12
CA ARG A 519 -22.73 51.73 16.44
C ARG A 519 -21.73 52.88 16.64
N THR A 520 -20.55 52.78 16.03
CA THR A 520 -19.54 53.84 16.11
C THR A 520 -19.93 55.05 15.28
N SER A 521 -20.42 54.88 14.06
CA SER A 521 -20.90 56.01 13.25
C SER A 521 -22.09 56.70 13.92
N LEU A 522 -23.01 55.95 14.53
CA LEU A 522 -24.08 56.54 15.36
C LEU A 522 -23.52 57.34 16.55
N TYR A 523 -22.52 56.80 17.25
CA TYR A 523 -21.86 57.49 18.35
C TYR A 523 -21.13 58.76 17.88
N ALA A 524 -20.47 58.72 16.72
CA ALA A 524 -19.82 59.87 16.12
C ALA A 524 -20.82 61.01 15.86
N GLN A 525 -22.02 60.65 15.37
CA GLN A 525 -23.08 61.61 15.15
C GLN A 525 -23.66 62.16 16.47
N SER A 526 -24.13 61.30 17.37
CA SER A 526 -24.88 61.72 18.57
C SER A 526 -24.01 62.34 19.68
N ASP A 527 -22.80 61.82 19.88
CA ASP A 527 -21.99 62.12 21.07
C ASP A 527 -20.77 62.99 20.78
N ILE A 528 -20.45 63.21 19.50
CA ILE A 528 -19.32 64.03 19.05
C ILE A 528 -19.83 65.19 18.18
N ALA A 529 -20.47 64.91 17.04
CA ALA A 529 -20.91 65.97 16.11
C ALA A 529 -22.05 66.82 16.69
N GLU A 530 -23.10 66.20 17.23
CA GLU A 530 -24.25 66.89 17.82
C GLU A 530 -24.05 67.20 19.32
N PHE A 531 -22.81 67.20 19.81
CA PHE A 531 -22.51 67.48 21.21
C PHE A 531 -22.81 68.93 21.57
N ILE A 532 -23.70 69.13 22.55
CA ILE A 532 -24.04 70.46 23.08
C ILE A 532 -23.14 70.74 24.30
N PRO A 533 -22.20 71.71 24.21
CA PRO A 533 -21.32 72.02 25.32
C PRO A 533 -22.07 72.68 26.49
N SER A 534 -21.72 72.30 27.71
CA SER A 534 -22.19 73.01 28.90
C SER A 534 -21.37 74.29 29.15
N SER A 535 -21.88 75.21 29.98
CA SER A 535 -21.13 76.42 30.36
C SER A 535 -19.77 76.10 30.99
N GLY A 536 -19.68 75.00 31.75
CA GLY A 536 -18.43 74.51 32.30
C GLY A 536 -17.46 73.94 31.25
N ASP A 537 -17.95 73.45 30.11
CA ASP A 537 -17.11 72.96 29.01
C ASP A 537 -16.50 74.12 28.20
N LEU A 538 -17.26 75.21 28.04
CA LEU A 538 -16.84 76.44 27.34
C LEU A 538 -15.90 77.33 28.18
N ALA A 539 -15.83 77.14 29.50
CA ALA A 539 -14.87 77.83 30.40
C ALA A 539 -13.40 77.37 30.19
N TYR A 540 -13.03 77.04 28.95
CA TYR A 540 -11.72 76.53 28.57
C TYR A 540 -10.58 77.55 28.79
N PRO A 541 -10.76 78.88 28.55
CA PRO A 541 -9.73 79.87 28.85
C PRO A 541 -9.30 79.87 30.32
N GLU A 542 -10.28 79.83 31.23
CA GLU A 542 -10.03 79.76 32.68
C GLU A 542 -9.35 78.45 33.08
N LYS A 543 -9.77 77.33 32.48
CA LYS A 543 -9.12 76.03 32.67
C LYS A 543 -7.65 76.06 32.24
N LEU A 544 -7.33 76.69 31.10
CA LEU A 544 -5.95 76.82 30.59
C LEU A 544 -5.09 77.73 31.46
N GLU A 545 -5.66 78.80 32.03
CA GLU A 545 -4.95 79.65 32.98
C GLU A 545 -4.70 78.95 34.31
N MET A 546 -5.68 78.18 34.80
CA MET A 546 -5.54 77.32 35.97
C MET A 546 -4.43 76.29 35.75
N MET A 547 -4.36 75.65 34.57
CA MET A 547 -3.26 74.75 34.19
C MET A 547 -1.91 75.47 34.25
N ARG A 548 -1.82 76.67 33.68
CA ARG A 548 -0.57 77.44 33.69
C ARG A 548 -0.16 77.86 35.11
N LYS A 549 -1.12 78.12 36.01
CA LYS A 549 -0.86 78.43 37.43
C LYS A 549 -0.38 77.19 38.18
N ILE A 550 -1.04 76.04 37.99
CA ILE A 550 -0.64 74.77 38.59
C ILE A 550 0.73 74.34 38.09
N GLU A 551 1.01 74.41 36.79
CA GLU A 551 2.33 74.08 36.23
C GLU A 551 3.44 74.96 36.80
N LYS A 552 3.16 76.27 36.98
CA LYS A 552 4.08 77.22 37.61
C LYS A 552 4.30 76.90 39.09
N GLU A 553 3.26 76.60 39.84
CA GLU A 553 3.36 76.19 41.25
C GLU A 553 4.11 74.87 41.40
N HIS A 554 3.86 73.88 40.54
CA HIS A 554 4.54 72.59 40.56
C HIS A 554 6.02 72.69 40.12
N THR A 555 6.35 73.61 39.21
CA THR A 555 7.75 73.93 38.88
C THR A 555 8.42 74.72 39.99
N LEU A 556 7.72 75.63 40.66
CA LEU A 556 8.22 76.34 41.84
C LEU A 556 8.44 75.41 43.02
N GLU A 557 7.52 74.47 43.27
CA GLU A 557 7.66 73.41 44.27
C GLU A 557 8.80 72.47 43.89
N LYS A 558 8.92 72.03 42.63
CA LYS A 558 10.10 71.26 42.16
C LYS A 558 11.40 72.04 42.39
N ILE A 559 11.44 73.33 42.09
CA ILE A 559 12.61 74.20 42.29
C ILE A 559 12.92 74.39 43.78
N LEU A 560 11.90 74.46 44.65
CA LEU A 560 12.06 74.48 46.11
C LEU A 560 12.55 73.13 46.67
N PHE A 561 12.09 72.02 46.08
CA PHE A 561 12.46 70.65 46.47
C PHE A 561 13.79 70.17 45.85
N PHE A 562 14.39 70.90 44.91
CA PHE A 562 15.73 70.59 44.39
C PHE A 562 16.84 70.72 45.44
N LEU A 563 16.51 71.11 46.67
CA LEU A 563 17.40 71.08 47.83
C LEU A 563 17.24 69.83 48.71
N ASP A 564 16.24 68.96 48.48
CA ASP A 564 16.11 67.71 49.23
C ASP A 564 15.43 66.60 48.40
N ASP A 565 16.21 65.58 48.06
CA ASP A 565 15.81 64.22 47.69
C ASP A 565 15.54 63.83 46.21
N ILE A 566 16.37 62.88 45.76
CA ILE A 566 16.35 62.19 44.46
C ILE A 566 15.70 60.83 44.70
N ASN A 567 14.36 60.74 44.77
CA ASN A 567 13.60 59.50 44.49
C ASN A 567 12.08 59.62 44.71
N ALA A 568 11.41 60.46 43.92
CA ALA A 568 9.95 60.37 43.78
C ALA A 568 9.56 60.31 42.30
N THR A 569 9.40 59.09 41.79
CA THR A 569 8.61 58.82 40.60
C THR A 569 7.15 59.19 40.89
N SER A 570 6.80 60.47 40.70
CA SER A 570 5.43 60.96 40.85
C SER A 570 4.57 60.52 39.67
N SER A 571 3.94 59.35 39.80
CA SER A 571 2.91 58.82 38.90
C SER A 571 1.56 59.54 39.03
N THR A 572 1.55 60.87 39.11
CA THR A 572 0.34 61.70 39.34
C THR A 572 0.07 62.74 38.24
N SER A 573 0.74 62.64 37.09
CA SER A 573 0.59 63.61 35.98
C SER A 573 -0.38 63.19 34.87
N ALA A 574 -0.47 61.90 34.51
CA ALA A 574 -1.24 61.48 33.34
C ALA A 574 -2.76 61.51 33.56
N VAL A 575 -3.25 61.16 34.76
CA VAL A 575 -4.68 61.12 35.07
C VAL A 575 -5.30 62.54 35.12
N ASN A 576 -4.52 63.56 35.47
CA ASN A 576 -4.98 64.95 35.50
C ASN A 576 -5.03 65.60 34.10
N LEU A 577 -4.23 65.15 33.13
CA LEU A 577 -4.15 65.79 31.81
C LEU A 577 -5.39 65.48 30.94
N TYR A 578 -5.91 64.25 30.98
CA TYR A 578 -7.10 63.85 30.21
C TYR A 578 -8.41 64.41 30.77
N CYS A 579 -8.46 64.80 32.05
CA CYS A 579 -9.62 65.42 32.68
C CYS A 579 -9.87 66.86 32.20
N LEU A 580 -8.85 67.50 31.64
CA LEU A 580 -8.91 68.87 31.14
C LEU A 580 -9.17 68.95 29.63
N TRP A 581 -9.12 67.82 28.93
CA TRP A 581 -9.45 67.75 27.51
C TRP A 581 -10.91 68.10 27.28
N TYR A 582 -11.17 68.81 26.18
CA TYR A 582 -12.53 69.04 25.73
C TYR A 582 -13.28 67.71 25.57
N PRO A 583 -14.53 67.58 26.03
CA PRO A 583 -15.22 66.29 26.14
C PRO A 583 -15.23 65.47 24.84
N THR A 584 -15.42 66.09 23.67
CA THR A 584 -15.46 65.37 22.40
C THR A 584 -14.11 64.84 21.95
N VAL A 585 -13.00 65.51 22.32
CA VAL A 585 -11.62 65.01 22.10
C VAL A 585 -11.37 63.76 22.92
N ARG A 586 -11.73 63.81 24.21
CA ARG A 586 -11.59 62.67 25.11
C ARG A 586 -12.41 61.47 24.61
N ARG A 587 -13.67 61.70 24.25
CA ARG A 587 -14.59 60.69 23.68
C ARG A 587 -14.00 60.05 22.42
N THR A 588 -13.52 60.88 21.49
CA THR A 588 -12.91 60.42 20.23
C THR A 588 -11.70 59.53 20.45
N VAL A 589 -10.73 59.98 21.27
CA VAL A 589 -9.49 59.22 21.52
C VAL A 589 -9.77 57.89 22.24
N LEU A 590 -10.68 57.89 23.22
CA LEU A 590 -11.10 56.67 23.91
C LEU A 590 -11.73 55.67 22.92
N SER A 591 -12.65 56.12 22.07
CA SER A 591 -13.28 55.27 21.04
C SER A 591 -12.25 54.70 20.06
N LEU A 592 -11.35 55.52 19.51
CA LEU A 592 -10.29 55.06 18.60
C LEU A 592 -9.38 54.01 19.24
N SER A 593 -9.00 54.20 20.51
CA SER A 593 -8.13 53.26 21.22
C SER A 593 -8.77 51.86 21.39
N LYS A 594 -10.09 51.79 21.57
CA LYS A 594 -10.84 50.53 21.69
C LYS A 594 -11.04 49.87 20.32
N LEU A 595 -11.36 50.67 19.30
CA LEU A 595 -11.64 50.17 17.94
C LEU A 595 -10.41 49.62 17.22
N PHE A 596 -9.24 50.22 17.45
CA PHE A 596 -7.99 49.81 16.81
C PHE A 596 -7.64 48.32 17.00
N LYS A 597 -8.01 47.75 18.16
CA LYS A 597 -7.72 46.33 18.46
C LYS A 597 -8.72 45.36 17.84
N CYS A 598 -9.92 45.84 17.51
CA CYS A 598 -11.06 45.01 17.13
C CYS A 598 -11.27 44.95 15.61
N LEU A 599 -10.93 46.03 14.89
CA LEU A 599 -11.24 46.17 13.47
C LEU A 599 -10.02 45.92 12.57
N GLU A 600 -10.27 45.57 11.32
CA GLU A 600 -9.23 45.51 10.29
C GLU A 600 -8.64 46.91 10.00
N PRO A 601 -7.36 47.02 9.60
CA PRO A 601 -6.69 48.31 9.42
C PRO A 601 -7.42 49.29 8.48
N LEU A 602 -7.96 48.79 7.37
CA LEU A 602 -8.67 49.61 6.38
C LEU A 602 -10.02 50.12 6.91
N VAL A 603 -10.78 49.24 7.57
CA VAL A 603 -12.07 49.59 8.19
C VAL A 603 -11.86 50.59 9.33
N PHE A 604 -10.85 50.36 10.15
CA PHE A 604 -10.46 51.27 11.22
C PHE A 604 -10.09 52.65 10.67
N GLN A 605 -9.31 52.73 9.60
CA GLN A 605 -8.90 54.02 9.02
C GLN A 605 -10.10 54.85 8.56
N SER A 606 -11.09 54.22 7.91
CA SER A 606 -12.31 54.90 7.46
C SER A 606 -13.10 55.50 8.64
N ILE A 607 -13.35 54.71 9.67
CA ILE A 607 -14.10 55.14 10.87
C ILE A 607 -13.30 56.16 11.67
N ALA A 608 -11.98 56.01 11.73
CA ALA A 608 -11.12 56.95 12.40
C ALA A 608 -11.18 58.32 11.74
N HIS A 609 -11.24 58.37 10.40
CA HIS A 609 -11.43 59.62 9.68
C HIS A 609 -12.78 60.27 9.98
N GLU A 610 -13.86 59.49 10.04
CA GLU A 610 -15.21 59.99 10.41
C GLU A 610 -15.22 60.59 11.82
N LEU A 611 -14.71 59.85 12.82
CA LEU A 611 -14.62 60.31 14.20
C LEU A 611 -13.75 61.56 14.37
N LEU A 612 -12.59 61.61 13.71
CA LEU A 612 -11.70 62.77 13.78
C LEU A 612 -12.32 63.99 13.11
N THR A 613 -13.01 63.82 11.98
CA THR A 613 -13.69 64.92 11.28
C THR A 613 -14.82 65.49 12.15
N ALA A 614 -15.66 64.64 12.73
CA ALA A 614 -16.70 65.05 13.68
C ALA A 614 -16.11 65.77 14.90
N CYS A 615 -14.98 65.28 15.43
CA CYS A 615 -14.30 65.91 16.56
C CYS A 615 -13.74 67.30 16.21
N CYS A 616 -13.15 67.47 15.02
CA CYS A 616 -12.64 68.76 14.57
C CYS A 616 -13.77 69.77 14.41
N GLN A 617 -14.89 69.37 13.80
CA GLN A 617 -16.06 70.24 13.66
C GLN A 617 -16.60 70.68 15.03
N SER A 618 -16.76 69.74 15.97
CA SER A 618 -17.21 70.04 17.33
C SER A 618 -16.28 71.03 18.06
N LEU A 619 -14.97 70.95 17.82
CA LEU A 619 -13.98 71.88 18.37
C LEU A 619 -14.08 73.27 17.73
N GLU A 620 -14.29 73.34 16.42
CA GLU A 620 -14.50 74.61 15.70
C GLU A 620 -15.75 75.32 16.22
N ASP A 621 -16.88 74.60 16.35
CA ASP A 621 -18.13 75.13 16.88
C ASP A 621 -17.98 75.64 18.33
N ALA A 622 -17.26 74.88 19.17
CA ALA A 622 -16.96 75.30 20.54
C ALA A 622 -16.06 76.54 20.58
N ALA A 623 -15.06 76.63 19.70
CA ALA A 623 -14.18 77.78 19.59
C ALA A 623 -14.92 79.06 19.15
N GLU A 624 -15.89 78.93 18.24
CA GLU A 624 -16.78 80.03 17.85
C GLU A 624 -17.66 80.48 19.02
N GLN A 625 -18.27 79.54 19.77
CA GLN A 625 -19.06 79.87 20.95
C GLN A 625 -18.25 80.60 22.03
N ILE A 626 -17.03 80.15 22.31
CA ILE A 626 -16.12 80.83 23.26
C ILE A 626 -15.81 82.25 22.77
N ARG A 627 -15.49 82.41 21.48
CA ARG A 627 -15.20 83.72 20.88
C ARG A 627 -16.38 84.68 20.99
N ASN A 628 -17.59 84.19 20.74
CA ASN A 628 -18.82 84.96 20.84
C ASN A 628 -19.23 85.27 22.29
N SER A 629 -18.82 84.43 23.26
CA SER A 629 -19.06 84.67 24.69
C SER A 629 -18.08 85.66 25.34
N ALA A 630 -16.93 85.89 24.70
CA ALA A 630 -15.90 86.82 25.15
C ALA A 630 -16.03 88.24 24.56
N ALA A 631 -16.92 88.42 23.58
CA ALA A 631 -17.34 89.71 23.02
C ALA A 631 -18.59 90.20 23.74
#